data_AF-A0A8J5TFU6-F1
#
_entry.id   AF-A0A8J5TFU6-F1
#
_cell.length_a   1.000
_cell.length_b   1.000
_cell.length_c   1.000
_cell.angle_alpha   90.00
_cell.angle_beta   90.00
_cell.angle_gamma   90.00
#
_symmetry.space_group_name_H-M   'P 1'
#
loop_
_entity.id
_entity.type
_entity.pdbx_description
1 polymer ?
#
loop_
_entity_poly.entity_id
_entity_poly.type
_entity_poly.pdbx_seq_one_letter_code
_entity_poly.pdbx_strand_id
1 'polypeptide(L)'
;MAASPGQALQWVTASLRPYFPATRVTGIAVGNEVLTDVDEALKASLVPAMRNLHAALAQLGMDGYVHVSTANSLAVLATSYPPSQGTFTAEVAPLMAQFLKFLADTNAPFWINAYPYFAYKDDPTRVSLDYALSDPFHVGAVDPYSRLQYTSMLYAQVDAVTFAAARLGYGGVPVYVSETGWPSKGDTDEVGASVENARAYNRNLLLRQAANEGTPLRPRQRLEVYLFALFNEDMKPGPTSERNYGLYQPDGRMVYNVGLVQQSTSAASLSLATSPATRTVSAVPLLANSISWLIV
;
A
#
# COMPACT_ATOMS: atom_id res chain seq x y z
N MET A 1 -4.05 -7.65 -25.24
CA MET A 1 -3.46 -8.32 -24.04
C MET A 1 -4.27 -9.53 -23.59
N ALA A 2 -5.56 -9.38 -23.23
CA ALA A 2 -6.41 -10.50 -22.80
C ALA A 2 -6.72 -11.52 -23.92
N ALA A 3 -7.04 -11.03 -25.12
CA ALA A 3 -7.46 -11.87 -26.25
C ALA A 3 -6.30 -12.45 -27.08
N SER A 4 -5.04 -12.08 -26.81
CA SER A 4 -3.90 -12.48 -27.64
C SER A 4 -2.63 -12.69 -26.80
N PRO A 5 -2.16 -13.93 -26.64
CA PRO A 5 -0.88 -14.23 -26.02
C PRO A 5 0.30 -13.55 -26.75
N GLY A 6 0.22 -13.43 -28.07
CA GLY A 6 1.25 -12.76 -28.88
C GLY A 6 1.40 -11.27 -28.54
N GLN A 7 0.28 -10.57 -28.30
CA GLN A 7 0.33 -9.18 -27.82
C GLN A 7 0.96 -9.06 -26.44
N ALA A 8 0.68 -10.00 -25.53
CA ALA A 8 1.30 -10.00 -24.20
C ALA A 8 2.81 -10.20 -24.27
N LEU A 9 3.27 -11.15 -25.10
CA LEU A 9 4.70 -11.35 -25.33
C LEU A 9 5.38 -10.13 -25.96
N GLN A 10 4.73 -9.51 -26.95
CA GLN A 10 5.23 -8.29 -27.57
C GLN A 10 5.38 -7.17 -26.55
N TRP A 11 4.38 -6.98 -25.69
CA TRP A 11 4.42 -5.95 -24.65
C TRP A 11 5.54 -6.20 -23.63
N VAL A 12 5.68 -7.43 -23.10
CA VAL A 12 6.77 -7.75 -22.14
C VAL A 12 8.14 -7.55 -22.80
N THR A 13 8.29 -7.96 -24.06
CA THR A 13 9.53 -7.81 -24.83
C THR A 13 9.89 -6.34 -25.08
N ALA A 14 8.90 -5.48 -25.31
CA ALA A 14 9.13 -4.06 -25.56
C ALA A 14 9.31 -3.25 -24.27
N SER A 15 8.52 -3.53 -23.24
CA SER A 15 8.40 -2.68 -22.06
C SER A 15 9.31 -3.09 -20.90
N LEU A 16 9.64 -4.38 -20.76
CA LEU A 16 10.40 -4.88 -19.61
C LEU A 16 11.79 -5.39 -20.02
N ARG A 17 11.85 -6.21 -21.07
CA ARG A 17 13.09 -6.90 -21.47
C ARG A 17 14.30 -5.98 -21.70
N PRO A 18 14.17 -4.76 -22.29
CA PRO A 18 15.34 -3.90 -22.51
C PRO A 18 15.98 -3.38 -21.22
N TYR A 19 15.23 -3.38 -20.12
CA TYR A 19 15.68 -2.85 -18.83
C TYR A 19 16.07 -3.94 -17.83
N PHE A 20 15.65 -5.19 -18.04
CA PHE A 20 15.94 -6.29 -17.14
C PHE A 20 17.27 -6.99 -17.49
N PRO A 21 18.16 -7.29 -16.53
CA PRO A 21 18.01 -7.12 -15.08
C PRO A 21 18.63 -5.82 -14.51
N ALA A 22 19.07 -4.89 -15.37
CA ALA A 22 19.71 -3.64 -14.91
C ALA A 22 18.79 -2.81 -14.00
N THR A 23 17.49 -2.81 -14.31
CA THR A 23 16.41 -2.34 -13.44
C THR A 23 15.76 -3.54 -12.75
N ARG A 24 15.67 -3.50 -11.42
CA ARG A 24 15.02 -4.54 -10.62
C ARG A 24 13.50 -4.40 -10.67
N VAL A 25 12.89 -4.85 -11.76
CA VAL A 25 11.43 -4.98 -11.89
C VAL A 25 10.98 -6.18 -11.05
N THR A 26 10.04 -5.98 -10.12
CA THR A 26 9.54 -7.03 -9.20
C THR A 26 8.08 -7.41 -9.46
N GLY A 27 7.35 -6.60 -10.22
CA GLY A 27 6.01 -6.98 -10.63
C GLY A 27 5.37 -6.07 -11.67
N ILE A 28 4.23 -6.52 -12.19
CA ILE A 28 3.38 -5.83 -13.16
C ILE A 28 1.97 -5.71 -12.56
N ALA A 29 1.47 -4.48 -12.44
CA ALA A 29 0.08 -4.20 -12.08
C ALA A 29 -0.77 -4.19 -13.36
N VAL A 30 -1.60 -5.22 -13.54
CA VAL A 30 -2.51 -5.31 -14.68
C VAL A 30 -3.78 -4.56 -14.33
N GLY A 31 -3.82 -3.27 -14.65
CA GLY A 31 -4.92 -2.37 -14.28
C GLY A 31 -4.85 -1.90 -12.82
N ASN A 32 -5.65 -0.88 -12.52
CA ASN A 32 -5.80 -0.30 -11.19
C ASN A 32 -7.29 -0.18 -10.86
N GLU A 33 -7.72 -0.76 -9.74
CA GLU A 33 -9.09 -0.76 -9.22
C GLU A 33 -10.17 -1.29 -10.17
N VAL A 34 -9.78 -2.13 -11.13
CA VAL A 34 -10.64 -2.65 -12.21
C VAL A 34 -11.89 -3.35 -11.68
N LEU A 35 -11.78 -4.09 -10.56
CA LEU A 35 -12.88 -4.89 -10.02
C LEU A 35 -14.04 -4.04 -9.47
N THR A 36 -13.82 -2.74 -9.28
CA THR A 36 -14.84 -1.78 -8.83
C THR A 36 -15.20 -0.76 -9.92
N ASP A 37 -14.69 -0.93 -11.13
CA ASP A 37 -15.08 -0.14 -12.30
C ASP A 37 -16.51 -0.48 -12.74
N VAL A 38 -17.09 0.32 -13.63
CA VAL A 38 -18.39 0.06 -14.26
C VAL A 38 -18.26 -0.78 -15.55
N ASP A 39 -17.06 -0.91 -16.12
CA ASP A 39 -16.81 -1.67 -17.34
C ASP A 39 -16.66 -3.19 -17.06
N GLU A 40 -17.77 -3.91 -17.24
CA GLU A 40 -17.82 -5.37 -17.10
C GLU A 40 -16.92 -6.12 -18.09
N ALA A 41 -16.69 -5.58 -19.28
CA ALA A 41 -15.80 -6.22 -20.26
C ALA A 41 -14.33 -6.11 -19.82
N LEU A 42 -13.96 -4.98 -19.21
CA LEU A 42 -12.64 -4.79 -18.61
C LEU A 42 -12.43 -5.74 -17.42
N LYS A 43 -13.41 -5.85 -16.51
CA LYS A 43 -13.40 -6.83 -15.41
C LYS A 43 -13.18 -8.26 -15.92
N ALA A 44 -13.99 -8.69 -16.88
CA ALA A 44 -13.91 -10.04 -17.46
C ALA A 44 -12.56 -10.32 -18.14
N SER A 45 -11.89 -9.28 -18.66
CA SER A 45 -10.60 -9.39 -19.36
C SER A 45 -9.39 -9.46 -18.43
N LEU A 46 -9.56 -9.14 -17.14
CA LEU A 46 -8.47 -8.96 -16.18
C LEU A 46 -7.62 -10.23 -15.99
N VAL A 47 -8.22 -11.31 -15.50
CA VAL A 47 -7.50 -12.58 -15.23
C VAL A 47 -6.93 -13.20 -16.52
N PRO A 48 -7.65 -13.21 -17.66
CA PRO A 48 -7.06 -13.63 -18.94
C PRO A 48 -5.82 -12.83 -19.35
N ALA A 49 -5.83 -11.49 -19.20
CA ALA A 49 -4.67 -10.66 -19.49
C ALA A 49 -3.48 -11.01 -18.59
N MET A 50 -3.73 -11.20 -17.29
CA MET A 50 -2.70 -11.58 -16.33
C MET A 50 -2.07 -12.95 -16.66
N ARG A 51 -2.88 -13.94 -17.04
CA ARG A 51 -2.40 -15.26 -17.48
C ARG A 51 -1.49 -15.15 -18.69
N ASN A 52 -1.87 -14.35 -19.70
CA ASN A 52 -1.05 -14.16 -20.89
C ASN A 52 0.27 -13.43 -20.58
N LEU A 53 0.25 -12.43 -19.68
CA LEU A 53 1.45 -11.73 -19.23
C LEU A 53 2.39 -12.64 -18.44
N HIS A 54 1.87 -13.44 -17.52
CA HIS A 54 2.67 -14.43 -16.80
C HIS A 54 3.29 -15.46 -17.74
N ALA A 55 2.51 -15.98 -18.71
CA ALA A 55 3.02 -16.90 -19.71
C ALA A 55 4.15 -16.27 -20.58
N ALA A 56 4.02 -14.99 -20.92
CA ALA A 56 5.07 -14.25 -21.62
C ALA A 56 6.34 -14.09 -20.77
N LEU A 57 6.20 -13.78 -19.48
CA LEU A 57 7.32 -13.73 -18.55
C LEU A 57 8.03 -15.08 -18.44
N ALA A 58 7.27 -16.18 -18.33
CA ALA A 58 7.81 -17.54 -18.27
C ALA A 58 8.58 -17.92 -19.55
N GLN A 59 8.07 -17.55 -20.74
CA GLN A 59 8.79 -17.75 -22.00
C GLN A 59 10.12 -17.00 -22.07
N LEU A 60 10.25 -15.89 -21.34
CA LEU A 60 11.46 -15.08 -21.28
C LEU A 60 12.33 -15.41 -20.05
N GLY A 61 11.95 -16.38 -19.21
CA GLY A 61 12.67 -16.76 -18.00
C GLY A 61 12.62 -15.70 -16.89
N MET A 62 11.57 -14.88 -16.85
CA MET A 62 11.41 -13.74 -15.94
C MET A 62 10.36 -13.97 -14.83
N ASP A 63 9.56 -15.03 -14.91
CA ASP A 63 8.45 -15.36 -14.00
C ASP A 63 8.89 -15.65 -12.56
N GLY A 64 10.14 -16.09 -12.36
CA GLY A 64 10.73 -16.21 -11.02
C GLY A 64 11.13 -14.89 -10.35
N TYR A 65 11.12 -13.77 -11.09
CA TYR A 65 11.57 -12.46 -10.63
C TYR A 65 10.47 -11.39 -10.65
N VAL A 66 9.51 -11.52 -11.56
CA VAL A 66 8.47 -10.52 -11.83
C VAL A 66 7.10 -11.13 -11.57
N HIS A 67 6.44 -10.69 -10.50
CA HIS A 67 5.07 -11.11 -10.21
C HIS A 67 4.05 -10.39 -11.10
N VAL A 68 2.92 -11.04 -11.38
CA VAL A 68 1.78 -10.40 -12.05
C VAL A 68 0.63 -10.32 -11.06
N SER A 69 0.10 -9.13 -10.84
CA SER A 69 -1.05 -8.90 -9.96
C SER A 69 -1.90 -7.75 -10.51
N THR A 70 -2.91 -7.33 -9.76
CA THR A 70 -3.71 -6.12 -10.05
C THR A 70 -3.94 -5.38 -8.74
N ALA A 71 -3.88 -4.06 -8.78
CA ALA A 71 -4.16 -3.22 -7.62
C ALA A 71 -5.68 -3.11 -7.44
N ASN A 72 -6.18 -3.35 -6.22
CA ASN A 72 -7.61 -3.34 -5.92
C ASN A 72 -7.94 -2.24 -4.92
N SER A 73 -9.06 -1.55 -5.11
CA SER A 73 -9.65 -0.69 -4.08
C SER A 73 -10.13 -1.53 -2.90
N LEU A 74 -10.17 -0.98 -1.69
CA LEU A 74 -10.86 -1.59 -0.55
C LEU A 74 -12.37 -1.79 -0.78
N ALA A 75 -12.96 -1.09 -1.76
CA ALA A 75 -14.37 -1.26 -2.13
C ALA A 75 -14.72 -2.66 -2.68
N VAL A 76 -13.72 -3.53 -2.95
CA VAL A 76 -13.97 -4.96 -3.22
C VAL A 76 -14.52 -5.72 -2.00
N LEU A 77 -14.42 -5.16 -0.80
CA LEU A 77 -14.93 -5.76 0.44
C LEU A 77 -16.36 -5.31 0.74
N ALA A 78 -17.23 -6.26 1.08
CA ALA A 78 -18.55 -5.98 1.65
C ALA A 78 -18.49 -5.76 3.17
N THR A 79 -17.58 -6.46 3.86
CA THR A 79 -17.34 -6.29 5.29
C THR A 79 -15.84 -6.20 5.52
N SER A 80 -15.42 -5.21 6.29
CA SER A 80 -14.02 -4.98 6.65
C SER A 80 -13.81 -4.74 8.16
N TYR A 81 -14.89 -4.55 8.93
CA TYR A 81 -14.84 -4.40 10.38
C TYR A 81 -15.86 -5.32 11.08
N PRO A 82 -15.43 -6.10 12.10
CA PRO A 82 -14.03 -6.28 12.50
C PRO A 82 -13.26 -7.11 11.44
N PRO A 83 -11.92 -7.01 11.35
CA PRO A 83 -11.14 -7.63 10.28
C PRO A 83 -11.40 -9.12 10.06
N SER A 84 -11.60 -9.88 11.14
CA SER A 84 -11.90 -11.32 11.09
C SER A 84 -13.17 -11.65 10.31
N GLN A 85 -14.10 -10.69 10.16
CA GLN A 85 -15.33 -10.81 9.37
C GLN A 85 -15.18 -10.33 7.93
N GLY A 86 -13.95 -10.06 7.49
CA GLY A 86 -13.61 -9.69 6.12
C GLY A 86 -14.29 -10.58 5.08
N THR A 87 -15.04 -9.98 4.15
CA THR A 87 -15.69 -10.67 3.02
C THR A 87 -15.64 -9.78 1.77
N PHE A 88 -15.47 -10.40 0.60
CA PHE A 88 -15.65 -9.70 -0.67
C PHE A 88 -17.13 -9.47 -0.98
N THR A 89 -17.44 -8.46 -1.79
CA THR A 89 -18.80 -8.25 -2.29
C THR A 89 -19.28 -9.45 -3.12
N ALA A 90 -20.59 -9.72 -3.09
CA ALA A 90 -21.17 -10.83 -3.83
C ALA A 90 -20.95 -10.70 -5.34
N GLU A 91 -20.93 -9.47 -5.86
CA GLU A 91 -20.64 -9.15 -7.26
C GLU A 91 -19.21 -9.54 -7.66
N VAL A 92 -18.23 -9.17 -6.84
CA VAL A 92 -16.80 -9.37 -7.16
C VAL A 92 -16.33 -10.79 -6.84
N ALA A 93 -16.97 -11.48 -5.89
CA ALA A 93 -16.54 -12.79 -5.39
C ALA A 93 -16.22 -13.86 -6.46
N PRO A 94 -17.01 -14.05 -7.54
CA PRO A 94 -16.71 -15.05 -8.57
C PRO A 94 -15.42 -14.75 -9.34
N LEU A 95 -15.18 -13.49 -9.70
CA LEU A 95 -13.97 -13.06 -10.39
C LEU A 95 -12.77 -13.03 -9.42
N MET A 96 -13.01 -12.62 -8.18
CA MET A 96 -12.02 -12.64 -7.10
C MET A 96 -11.49 -14.05 -6.83
N ALA A 97 -12.35 -15.07 -6.83
CA ALA A 97 -11.91 -16.46 -6.70
C ALA A 97 -10.97 -16.89 -7.84
N GLN A 98 -11.24 -16.46 -9.08
CA GLN A 98 -10.37 -16.73 -10.23
C GLN A 98 -9.02 -16.00 -10.12
N PHE A 99 -9.05 -14.75 -9.67
CA PHE A 99 -7.86 -13.93 -9.41
C PHE A 99 -7.00 -14.53 -8.30
N LEU A 100 -7.59 -14.85 -7.14
CA LEU A 100 -6.88 -15.48 -6.02
C LEU A 100 -6.30 -16.85 -6.40
N LYS A 101 -7.01 -17.63 -7.21
CA LYS A 101 -6.46 -18.87 -7.76
C LYS A 101 -5.22 -18.61 -8.60
N PHE A 102 -5.27 -17.63 -9.50
CA PHE A 102 -4.11 -17.25 -10.31
C PHE A 102 -2.93 -16.83 -9.44
N LEU A 103 -3.17 -16.00 -8.42
CA LEU A 103 -2.12 -15.58 -7.47
C LEU A 103 -1.49 -16.77 -6.74
N ALA A 104 -2.30 -17.70 -6.25
CA ALA A 104 -1.83 -18.91 -5.58
C ALA A 104 -1.03 -19.82 -6.53
N ASP A 105 -1.50 -20.02 -7.77
CA ASP A 105 -0.82 -20.84 -8.79
C ASP A 105 0.54 -20.25 -9.20
N THR A 106 0.70 -18.93 -9.11
CA THR A 106 1.90 -18.18 -9.57
C THR A 106 2.75 -17.63 -8.43
N ASN A 107 2.40 -17.94 -7.18
CA ASN A 107 3.04 -17.40 -5.98
C ASN A 107 3.14 -15.86 -5.97
N ALA A 108 2.14 -15.18 -6.53
CA ALA A 108 2.08 -13.72 -6.59
C ALA A 108 1.26 -13.14 -5.42
N PRO A 109 1.60 -11.93 -4.94
CA PRO A 109 0.84 -11.24 -3.90
C PRO A 109 -0.45 -10.61 -4.44
N PHE A 110 -1.45 -10.51 -3.57
CA PHE A 110 -2.60 -9.63 -3.73
C PHE A 110 -2.16 -8.18 -3.47
N TRP A 111 -2.54 -7.25 -4.34
CA TRP A 111 -2.27 -5.82 -4.17
C TRP A 111 -3.54 -5.05 -3.83
N ILE A 112 -3.49 -4.33 -2.71
CA ILE A 112 -4.60 -3.51 -2.20
C ILE A 112 -4.18 -2.04 -2.07
N ASN A 113 -5.00 -1.14 -2.62
CA ASN A 113 -4.98 0.28 -2.34
C ASN A 113 -5.81 0.50 -1.07
N ALA A 114 -5.14 0.78 0.05
CA ALA A 114 -5.75 0.83 1.37
C ALA A 114 -5.48 2.17 2.05
N TYR A 115 -6.52 2.97 2.25
CA TYR A 115 -6.43 4.32 2.77
C TYR A 115 -7.26 4.48 4.04
N PRO A 116 -6.65 4.44 5.25
CA PRO A 116 -7.32 4.78 6.49
C PRO A 116 -7.95 6.18 6.50
N TYR A 117 -7.40 7.10 5.70
CA TYR A 117 -7.91 8.45 5.53
C TYR A 117 -9.40 8.47 5.15
N PHE A 118 -9.84 7.67 4.17
CA PHE A 118 -11.24 7.69 3.73
C PHE A 118 -12.19 7.22 4.84
N ALA A 119 -11.82 6.19 5.61
CA ALA A 119 -12.62 5.74 6.74
C ALA A 119 -12.77 6.83 7.82
N TYR A 120 -11.69 7.58 8.10
CA TYR A 120 -11.76 8.71 9.03
C TYR A 120 -12.56 9.88 8.46
N LYS A 121 -12.33 10.25 7.20
CA LYS A 121 -13.04 11.35 6.52
C LYS A 121 -14.55 11.12 6.54
N ASP A 122 -15.00 9.90 6.26
CA ASP A 122 -16.42 9.59 6.12
C ASP A 122 -17.15 9.45 7.48
N ASP A 123 -16.42 9.15 8.56
CA ASP A 123 -17.01 9.00 9.90
C ASP A 123 -16.05 9.42 11.04
N PRO A 124 -15.67 10.71 11.10
CA PRO A 124 -14.68 11.21 12.07
C PRO A 124 -15.18 11.15 13.51
N THR A 125 -16.48 10.88 13.72
CA THR A 125 -17.09 10.76 15.05
C THR A 125 -16.90 9.39 15.68
N ARG A 126 -16.79 8.34 14.87
CA ARG A 126 -16.65 6.94 15.35
C ARG A 126 -15.28 6.37 15.03
N VAL A 127 -14.62 6.87 13.99
CA VAL A 127 -13.24 6.48 13.65
C VAL A 127 -12.27 7.36 14.40
N SER A 128 -11.50 6.77 15.31
CA SER A 128 -10.41 7.45 16.01
C SER A 128 -9.35 7.94 15.00
N LEU A 129 -9.03 9.23 15.04
CA LEU A 129 -7.97 9.82 14.22
C LEU A 129 -6.62 9.15 14.52
N ASP A 130 -6.26 8.99 15.79
CA ASP A 130 -4.99 8.38 16.20
C ASP A 130 -4.85 6.94 15.68
N TYR A 131 -5.95 6.19 15.65
CA TYR A 131 -5.99 4.84 15.07
C TYR A 131 -5.77 4.84 13.56
N ALA A 132 -6.40 5.78 12.84
CA ALA A 132 -6.25 5.94 11.40
C ALA A 132 -4.83 6.45 11.04
N LEU A 133 -4.26 7.34 11.85
CA LEU A 133 -2.90 7.86 11.75
C LEU A 133 -1.82 6.84 12.14
N SER A 134 -2.21 5.63 12.58
CA SER A 134 -1.31 4.58 13.05
C SER A 134 -0.39 5.03 14.20
N ASP A 135 -0.90 5.89 15.07
CA ASP A 135 -0.15 6.44 16.22
C ASP A 135 0.43 5.29 17.07
N PRO A 136 1.75 5.27 17.32
CA PRO A 136 2.39 4.20 18.09
C PRO A 136 1.95 4.13 19.56
N PHE A 137 1.32 5.17 20.09
CA PHE A 137 0.80 5.23 21.47
C PHE A 137 -0.69 4.87 21.56
N HIS A 138 -1.39 4.73 20.43
CA HIS A 138 -2.79 4.35 20.42
C HIS A 138 -2.94 2.86 20.79
N VAL A 139 -3.82 2.56 21.74
CA VAL A 139 -4.05 1.18 22.24
C VAL A 139 -4.70 0.25 21.21
N GLY A 140 -5.22 0.80 20.12
CA GLY A 140 -5.77 0.03 19.02
C GLY A 140 -7.20 -0.47 19.24
N ALA A 141 -7.66 -1.32 18.32
CA ALA A 141 -8.94 -2.01 18.39
C ALA A 141 -8.71 -3.53 18.51
N VAL A 142 -9.44 -4.18 19.41
CA VAL A 142 -9.40 -5.65 19.54
C VAL A 142 -10.52 -6.24 18.71
N ASP A 143 -10.16 -7.10 17.77
CA ASP A 143 -11.13 -7.87 17.02
C ASP A 143 -11.84 -8.88 17.96
N PRO A 144 -13.18 -8.83 18.08
CA PRO A 144 -13.90 -9.60 19.10
C PRO A 144 -13.91 -11.11 18.84
N TYR A 145 -13.63 -11.56 17.61
CA TYR A 145 -13.69 -12.97 17.22
C TYR A 145 -12.29 -13.60 17.20
N SER A 146 -11.35 -12.96 16.50
CA SER A 146 -9.96 -13.45 16.39
C SER A 146 -9.09 -13.08 17.60
N ARG A 147 -9.54 -12.13 18.42
CA ARG A 147 -8.79 -11.57 19.58
C ARG A 147 -7.49 -10.88 19.21
N LEU A 148 -7.26 -10.63 17.92
CA LEU A 148 -6.12 -9.86 17.44
C LEU A 148 -6.30 -8.38 17.79
N GLN A 149 -5.24 -7.76 18.28
CA GLN A 149 -5.19 -6.34 18.59
C GLN A 149 -4.53 -5.59 17.44
N TYR A 150 -5.26 -4.64 16.88
CA TYR A 150 -4.81 -3.81 15.77
C TYR A 150 -4.51 -2.41 16.28
N THR A 151 -3.23 -2.03 16.32
CA THR A 151 -2.80 -0.67 16.68
C THR A 151 -2.75 0.28 15.48
N SER A 152 -2.95 -0.24 14.26
CA SER A 152 -3.03 0.53 13.01
C SER A 152 -4.24 0.09 12.19
N MET A 153 -5.04 1.06 11.73
CA MET A 153 -6.16 0.78 10.84
C MET A 153 -5.72 0.18 9.50
N LEU A 154 -4.58 0.61 8.95
CA LEU A 154 -4.04 0.04 7.71
C LEU A 154 -3.82 -1.47 7.85
N TYR A 155 -3.24 -1.88 8.98
CA TYR A 155 -2.93 -3.29 9.26
C TYR A 155 -4.21 -4.10 9.46
N ALA A 156 -5.25 -3.49 10.05
CA ALA A 156 -6.59 -4.08 10.14
C ALA A 156 -7.27 -4.22 8.76
N GLN A 157 -7.14 -3.24 7.87
CA GLN A 157 -7.67 -3.30 6.51
C GLN A 157 -7.00 -4.40 5.69
N VAL A 158 -5.67 -4.57 5.81
CA VAL A 158 -4.93 -5.66 5.17
C VAL A 158 -5.38 -7.04 5.68
N ASP A 159 -5.55 -7.20 6.99
CA ASP A 159 -6.02 -8.46 7.54
C ASP A 159 -7.49 -8.74 7.18
N ALA A 160 -8.33 -7.71 7.00
CA ALA A 160 -9.68 -7.90 6.47
C ALA A 160 -9.67 -8.51 5.05
N VAL A 161 -8.77 -8.05 4.18
CA VAL A 161 -8.56 -8.67 2.86
C VAL A 161 -8.07 -10.11 3.00
N THR A 162 -7.13 -10.36 3.93
CA THR A 162 -6.60 -11.71 4.18
C THR A 162 -7.69 -12.67 4.66
N PHE A 163 -8.55 -12.23 5.57
CA PHE A 163 -9.70 -13.01 6.04
C PHE A 163 -10.76 -13.23 4.96
N ALA A 164 -10.97 -12.26 4.06
CA ALA A 164 -11.84 -12.41 2.90
C ALA A 164 -11.29 -13.44 1.91
N ALA A 165 -9.99 -13.40 1.60
CA ALA A 165 -9.32 -14.38 0.76
C ALA A 165 -9.36 -15.79 1.37
N ALA A 166 -9.19 -15.91 2.70
CA ALA A 166 -9.29 -17.18 3.41
C ALA A 166 -10.67 -17.84 3.27
N ARG A 167 -11.76 -17.07 3.26
CA ARG A 167 -13.12 -17.59 3.04
C ARG A 167 -13.35 -18.16 1.66
N LEU A 168 -12.58 -17.70 0.67
CA LEU A 168 -12.57 -18.27 -0.68
C LEU A 168 -11.55 -19.41 -0.82
N GLY A 169 -10.89 -19.83 0.26
CA GLY A 169 -9.90 -20.91 0.26
C GLY A 169 -8.45 -20.48 -0.03
N TYR A 170 -8.19 -19.18 -0.12
CA TYR A 170 -6.88 -18.61 -0.52
C TYR A 170 -6.18 -17.83 0.60
N GLY A 171 -6.36 -18.27 1.85
CA GLY A 171 -5.80 -17.60 3.03
C GLY A 171 -4.26 -17.62 3.11
N GLY A 172 -3.58 -18.34 2.22
CA GLY A 172 -2.12 -18.36 2.09
C GLY A 172 -1.55 -17.29 1.15
N VAL A 173 -2.38 -16.61 0.36
CA VAL A 173 -1.91 -15.58 -0.59
C VAL A 173 -1.37 -14.37 0.20
N PRO A 174 -0.14 -13.88 -0.07
CA PRO A 174 0.38 -12.65 0.53
C PRO A 174 -0.44 -11.44 0.13
N VAL A 175 -0.66 -10.48 1.04
CA VAL A 175 -1.32 -9.21 0.74
C VAL A 175 -0.31 -8.09 0.93
N TYR A 176 -0.05 -7.33 -0.14
CA TYR A 176 0.78 -6.12 -0.11
C TYR A 176 -0.08 -4.89 -0.36
N VAL A 177 0.32 -3.76 0.19
CA VAL A 177 -0.36 -2.48 -0.02
C VAL A 177 0.28 -1.80 -1.23
N SER A 178 -0.44 -1.74 -2.35
CA SER A 178 0.01 -1.08 -3.58
C SER A 178 -0.08 0.44 -3.50
N GLU A 179 -1.00 0.96 -2.69
CA GLU A 179 -1.09 2.39 -2.44
C GLU A 179 -1.65 2.66 -1.05
N THR A 180 -1.04 3.63 -0.38
CA THR A 180 -1.59 4.23 0.83
C THR A 180 -0.97 5.59 1.10
N GLY A 181 -1.73 6.50 1.68
CA GLY A 181 -1.27 7.85 1.95
C GLY A 181 -2.31 8.66 2.70
N TRP A 182 -1.98 9.92 2.95
CA TRP A 182 -2.87 10.86 3.61
C TRP A 182 -2.66 12.27 3.02
N PRO A 183 -3.72 12.96 2.57
CA PRO A 183 -3.57 14.22 1.86
C PRO A 183 -3.22 15.35 2.83
N SER A 184 -2.30 16.24 2.43
CA SER A 184 -1.88 17.39 3.23
C SER A 184 -2.81 18.58 3.14
N LYS A 185 -3.78 18.55 2.22
CA LYS A 185 -4.76 19.60 1.98
C LYS A 185 -5.96 19.00 1.28
N GLY A 186 -7.17 19.39 1.65
CA GLY A 186 -8.41 18.98 0.99
C GLY A 186 -9.42 20.12 0.90
N ASP A 187 -10.59 19.82 0.35
CA ASP A 187 -11.76 20.69 0.36
C ASP A 187 -12.38 20.79 1.77
N THR A 188 -13.40 21.62 1.95
CA THR A 188 -13.98 21.90 3.28
C THR A 188 -14.64 20.68 3.94
N ASP A 189 -15.08 19.72 3.14
CA ASP A 189 -15.71 18.46 3.57
C ASP A 189 -14.71 17.29 3.67
N GLU A 190 -13.43 17.54 3.38
CA GLU A 190 -12.35 16.56 3.45
C GLU A 190 -11.68 16.55 4.84
N VAL A 191 -12.49 16.21 5.84
CA VAL A 191 -12.09 16.21 7.25
C VAL A 191 -10.84 15.35 7.46
N GLY A 192 -9.84 15.93 8.12
CA GLY A 192 -8.57 15.27 8.42
C GLY A 192 -7.47 15.55 7.41
N ALA A 193 -7.75 16.12 6.23
CA ALA A 193 -6.72 16.51 5.27
C ALA A 193 -5.93 17.74 5.79
N SER A 194 -4.70 17.51 6.26
CA SER A 194 -3.83 18.55 6.80
C SER A 194 -2.37 18.12 6.73
N VAL A 195 -1.46 19.10 6.70
CA VAL A 195 -0.01 18.84 6.69
C VAL A 195 0.40 18.04 7.94
N GLU A 196 -0.19 18.35 9.09
CA GLU A 196 0.07 17.69 10.38
C GLU A 196 -0.31 16.21 10.33
N ASN A 197 -1.52 15.89 9.85
CA ASN A 197 -2.00 14.52 9.77
C ASN A 197 -1.28 13.72 8.68
N ALA A 198 -1.04 14.34 7.51
CA ALA A 198 -0.27 13.71 6.44
C ALA A 198 1.15 13.34 6.89
N ARG A 199 1.81 14.27 7.59
CA ARG A 199 3.12 14.02 8.20
C ARG A 199 3.06 12.91 9.25
N ALA A 200 2.06 12.92 10.13
CA ALA A 200 1.91 11.92 11.18
C ALA A 200 1.71 10.51 10.59
N TYR A 201 0.73 10.35 9.68
CA TYR A 201 0.43 9.09 9.02
C TYR A 201 1.66 8.50 8.31
N ASN A 202 2.27 9.27 7.41
CA ASN A 202 3.39 8.81 6.60
C ASN A 202 4.63 8.53 7.45
N ARG A 203 4.90 9.33 8.49
CA ARG A 203 6.01 9.07 9.43
C ARG A 203 5.78 7.81 10.25
N ASN A 204 4.58 7.64 10.81
CA ASN A 204 4.25 6.47 11.62
C ASN A 204 4.35 5.18 10.79
N LEU A 205 3.84 5.21 9.55
CA LEU A 205 3.98 4.10 8.62
C LEU A 205 5.44 3.76 8.33
N LEU A 206 6.28 4.77 8.06
CA LEU A 206 7.72 4.55 7.83
C LEU A 206 8.43 3.95 9.06
N LEU A 207 8.07 4.36 10.28
CA LEU A 207 8.61 3.78 11.51
C LEU A 207 8.25 2.29 11.63
N ARG A 208 7.00 1.93 11.37
CA ARG A 208 6.55 0.52 11.35
C ARG A 208 7.28 -0.29 10.28
N GLN A 209 7.50 0.31 9.11
CA GLN A 209 8.22 -0.32 8.01
C GLN A 209 9.70 -0.59 8.32
N ALA A 210 10.38 0.35 8.97
CA ALA A 210 11.76 0.13 9.41
C ALA A 210 11.89 -0.88 10.55
N ALA A 211 10.82 -1.10 11.32
CA ALA A 211 10.74 -2.17 12.30
C ALA A 211 10.44 -3.56 11.68
N ASN A 212 10.30 -3.65 10.35
CA ASN A 212 9.86 -4.85 9.63
C ASN A 212 8.52 -5.41 10.16
N GLU A 213 7.62 -4.53 10.59
CA GLU A 213 6.38 -4.93 11.23
C GLU A 213 5.47 -5.69 10.24
N GLY A 214 4.90 -6.81 10.71
CA GLY A 214 3.84 -7.53 10.02
C GLY A 214 2.47 -7.23 10.61
N THR A 215 1.41 -7.68 9.97
CA THR A 215 0.06 -7.53 10.54
C THR A 215 -0.15 -8.43 11.76
N PRO A 216 -1.11 -8.14 12.64
CA PRO A 216 -1.44 -9.03 13.76
C PRO A 216 -1.74 -10.48 13.33
N LEU A 217 -2.38 -10.70 12.18
CA LEU A 217 -2.61 -12.04 11.64
C LEU A 217 -1.33 -12.70 11.09
N ARG A 218 -0.38 -11.91 10.57
CA ARG A 218 0.88 -12.40 9.98
C ARG A 218 2.10 -11.68 10.57
N PRO A 219 2.37 -11.82 11.88
CA PRO A 219 3.37 -11.00 12.57
C PRO A 219 4.82 -11.33 12.18
N ARG A 220 5.04 -12.47 11.51
CA ARG A 220 6.36 -12.91 11.02
C ARG A 220 6.62 -12.57 9.55
N GLN A 221 5.66 -11.96 8.88
CA GLN A 221 5.77 -11.52 7.50
C GLN A 221 5.69 -10.00 7.49
N ARG A 222 6.80 -9.33 7.17
CA ARG A 222 6.80 -7.87 6.96
C ARG A 222 5.71 -7.50 5.95
N LEU A 223 4.92 -6.48 6.28
CA LEU A 223 3.94 -5.94 5.34
C LEU A 223 4.67 -5.08 4.30
N GLU A 224 4.65 -5.50 3.03
CA GLU A 224 5.13 -4.65 1.93
C GLU A 224 4.12 -3.54 1.64
N VAL A 225 4.61 -2.29 1.60
CA VAL A 225 3.78 -1.10 1.39
C VAL A 225 4.47 -0.14 0.44
N TYR A 226 3.69 0.36 -0.51
CA TYR A 226 4.04 1.43 -1.41
C TYR A 226 3.30 2.70 -1.00
N LEU A 227 4.06 3.78 -0.76
CA LEU A 227 3.49 5.05 -0.32
C LEU A 227 2.98 5.86 -1.51
N PHE A 228 1.72 6.28 -1.43
CA PHE A 228 1.08 7.19 -2.36
C PHE A 228 1.12 8.63 -1.78
N ALA A 229 1.79 9.60 -2.40
CA ALA A 229 2.68 9.47 -3.56
C ALA A 229 3.98 10.24 -3.34
N LEU A 230 4.92 10.12 -4.27
CA LEU A 230 6.19 10.84 -4.18
C LEU A 230 5.97 12.36 -4.31
N PHE A 231 5.17 12.78 -5.29
CA PHE A 231 4.92 14.19 -5.59
C PHE A 231 3.44 14.56 -5.48
N ASN A 232 3.16 15.83 -5.22
CA ASN A 232 1.86 16.41 -5.50
C ASN A 232 1.64 16.44 -7.01
N GLU A 233 0.49 15.97 -7.47
CA GLU A 233 0.14 15.84 -8.89
C GLU A 233 -0.95 16.84 -9.23
N ASP A 234 -0.57 18.03 -9.71
CA ASP A 234 -1.45 19.17 -9.93
C ASP A 234 -2.52 18.96 -11.02
N MET A 235 -2.31 18.00 -11.92
CA MET A 235 -3.24 17.62 -12.98
C MET A 235 -4.27 16.56 -12.57
N LYS A 236 -4.23 16.01 -11.34
CA LYS A 236 -5.21 15.01 -10.90
C LYS A 236 -6.63 15.63 -10.83
N PRO A 237 -7.64 14.97 -11.44
CA PRO A 237 -9.03 15.42 -11.35
C PRO A 237 -9.61 15.14 -9.96
N GLY A 238 -10.83 15.61 -9.70
CA GLY A 238 -11.54 15.35 -8.44
C GLY A 238 -11.25 16.39 -7.34
N PRO A 239 -11.45 16.02 -6.06
CA PRO A 239 -11.37 16.95 -4.94
C PRO A 239 -9.94 17.46 -4.72
N THR A 240 -9.79 18.50 -3.89
CA THR A 240 -8.47 19.11 -3.63
C THR A 240 -7.46 18.12 -3.06
N SER A 241 -7.90 17.14 -2.26
CA SER A 241 -7.00 16.10 -1.73
C SER A 241 -6.22 15.35 -2.79
N GLU A 242 -6.82 15.05 -3.94
CA GLU A 242 -6.18 14.28 -5.02
C GLU A 242 -4.88 14.93 -5.51
N ARG A 243 -4.77 16.26 -5.41
CA ARG A 243 -3.58 17.03 -5.82
C ARG A 243 -2.55 17.21 -4.69
N ASN A 244 -2.78 16.63 -3.51
CA ASN A 244 -2.07 16.94 -2.27
C ASN A 244 -1.65 15.71 -1.44
N TYR A 245 -1.43 14.54 -2.07
CA TYR A 245 -0.91 13.33 -1.40
C TYR A 245 0.62 13.26 -1.33
N GLY A 246 1.33 14.13 -2.05
CA GLY A 246 2.77 14.07 -2.22
C GLY A 246 3.56 14.30 -0.94
N LEU A 247 4.67 13.57 -0.80
CA LEU A 247 5.73 13.94 0.15
C LEU A 247 6.47 15.21 -0.29
N TYR A 248 6.55 15.44 -1.60
CA TYR A 248 7.26 16.56 -2.22
C TYR A 248 6.35 17.34 -3.17
N GLN A 249 6.68 18.61 -3.38
CA GLN A 249 6.17 19.41 -4.49
C GLN A 249 6.83 18.97 -5.80
N PRO A 250 6.25 19.30 -6.98
CA PRO A 250 6.87 18.99 -8.28
C PRO A 250 8.29 19.55 -8.46
N ASP A 251 8.62 20.63 -7.76
CA ASP A 251 9.95 21.26 -7.76
C ASP A 251 10.97 20.57 -6.83
N GLY A 252 10.58 19.47 -6.17
CA GLY A 252 11.44 18.69 -5.27
C GLY A 252 11.51 19.21 -3.84
N ARG A 253 10.85 20.32 -3.49
CA ARG A 253 10.75 20.76 -2.09
C ARG A 253 9.83 19.83 -1.31
N MET A 254 10.21 19.47 -0.08
CA MET A 254 9.32 18.71 0.80
C MET A 254 8.04 19.50 1.12
N VAL A 255 6.89 18.84 1.06
CA VAL A 255 5.64 19.37 1.63
C VAL A 255 5.72 19.31 3.16
N TYR A 256 6.24 18.19 3.68
CA TYR A 256 6.52 17.97 5.10
C TYR A 256 7.64 16.95 5.25
N ASN A 257 8.39 17.02 6.37
CA ASN A 257 9.49 16.11 6.64
C ASN A 257 9.03 14.89 7.46
N VAL A 258 9.06 13.72 6.83
CA VAL A 258 8.78 12.42 7.45
C VAL A 258 10.02 11.71 8.01
N GLY A 259 11.24 12.22 7.75
CA GLY A 259 12.50 11.68 8.25
C GLY A 259 13.28 10.82 7.24
N LEU A 260 13.03 10.97 5.94
CA LEU A 260 13.75 10.25 4.87
C LEU A 260 15.15 10.80 4.58
N VAL A 261 15.38 12.07 4.87
CA VAL A 261 16.67 12.73 4.66
C VAL A 261 17.33 12.92 6.02
N GLN A 262 18.49 12.29 6.20
CA GLN A 262 19.39 12.62 7.30
C GLN A 262 19.88 14.04 7.06
N GLN A 263 19.46 15.01 7.89
CA GLN A 263 20.19 16.26 7.94
C GLN A 263 21.61 15.90 8.38
N SER A 264 22.59 16.09 7.49
CA SER A 264 23.98 16.20 7.87
C SER A 264 24.07 17.40 8.81
N THR A 265 23.94 17.13 10.11
CA THR A 265 24.36 18.09 11.12
C THR A 265 25.87 18.20 10.95
N SER A 266 26.28 19.24 10.22
CA SER A 266 27.64 19.75 10.24
C SER A 266 28.06 19.79 11.70
N ALA A 267 29.19 19.15 12.02
CA ALA A 267 29.76 19.13 13.34
C ALA A 267 30.01 20.58 13.79
N ALA A 268 29.04 21.16 14.50
CA ALA A 268 29.24 22.40 15.22
C ALA A 268 30.25 22.10 16.33
N SER A 269 31.37 22.81 16.25
CA SER A 269 32.52 22.73 17.14
C SER A 269 32.10 22.54 18.60
N LEU A 270 32.51 21.41 19.19
CA LEU A 270 32.37 21.13 20.61
C LEU A 270 33.25 22.11 21.41
N SER A 271 32.66 23.18 21.93
CA SER A 271 33.22 23.90 23.08
C SER A 271 32.84 23.13 24.35
N LEU A 272 33.84 22.58 25.05
CA LEU A 272 33.66 21.93 26.35
C LEU A 272 33.10 22.90 27.40
N ALA A 273 31.93 22.58 27.93
CA ALA A 273 31.53 22.99 29.28
C ALA A 273 30.80 21.83 29.96
N THR A 274 31.14 21.60 31.21
CA THR A 274 30.88 20.42 32.05
C THR A 274 29.47 20.36 32.67
N SER A 275 28.88 19.14 32.63
CA SER A 275 27.91 18.52 33.59
C SER A 275 26.42 18.95 33.61
N PRO A 276 25.48 18.10 34.11
CA PRO A 276 25.40 16.63 34.04
C PRO A 276 24.07 16.08 33.47
N ALA A 277 24.16 14.89 32.88
CA ALA A 277 23.16 13.83 32.68
C ALA A 277 21.68 14.19 32.40
N THR A 278 21.33 14.19 31.11
CA THR A 278 19.95 13.97 30.65
C THR A 278 19.93 12.72 29.78
N ARG A 279 19.00 11.79 30.04
CA ARG A 279 18.78 10.57 29.23
C ARG A 279 18.46 10.98 27.79
N THR A 280 19.37 10.74 26.86
CA THR A 280 19.12 10.84 25.43
C THR A 280 18.43 9.57 24.94
N VAL A 281 17.21 9.71 24.42
CA VAL A 281 16.56 8.70 23.59
C VAL A 281 17.33 8.65 22.27
N SER A 282 17.94 7.50 21.96
CA SER A 282 18.59 7.29 20.67
C SER A 282 17.55 7.33 19.55
N ALA A 283 17.64 8.34 18.68
CA ALA A 283 16.95 8.30 17.39
C ALA A 283 17.58 7.19 16.54
N VAL A 284 16.81 6.14 16.26
CA VAL A 284 17.20 5.12 15.28
C VAL A 284 17.08 5.76 13.90
N PRO A 285 18.15 5.82 13.09
CA PRO A 285 18.07 6.34 11.73
C PRO A 285 17.23 5.40 10.86
N LEU A 286 16.20 5.94 10.21
CA LEU A 286 15.46 5.25 9.15
C LEU A 286 16.40 5.12 7.95
N LEU A 287 16.89 3.92 7.66
CA LEU A 287 17.70 3.67 6.47
C LEU A 287 16.80 3.83 5.23
N ALA A 288 17.25 4.63 4.26
CA ALA A 288 16.57 4.89 2.99
C ALA A 288 16.32 3.62 2.13
N ASN A 289 16.84 2.46 2.54
CA ASN A 289 16.75 1.19 1.81
C ASN A 289 15.42 0.43 1.99
N SER A 290 14.46 0.95 2.77
CA SER A 290 13.22 0.25 3.12
C SER A 290 11.98 0.72 2.36
N ILE A 291 12.14 1.60 1.37
CA ILE A 291 11.00 2.21 0.65
C ILE A 291 10.95 1.66 -0.76
N SER A 292 9.89 0.90 -1.01
CA SER A 292 9.52 0.47 -2.36
C SER A 292 8.60 1.53 -2.95
N TRP A 293 8.81 1.86 -4.22
CA TRP A 293 7.97 2.79 -4.98
C TRP A 293 7.19 2.04 -6.05
N LEU A 294 5.88 2.31 -6.12
CA LEU A 294 5.06 1.88 -7.23
C LEU A 294 5.01 3.07 -8.18
N ILE A 295 5.49 2.85 -9.40
CA ILE A 295 5.32 3.83 -10.48
C ILE A 295 4.05 3.38 -11.20
N VAL A 296 2.97 4.15 -11.03
CA VAL A 296 1.69 3.96 -11.71
C VAL A 296 1.69 4.73 -13.03
#